data_AF-A0A2D9JJZ9-F1
#
_entry.id   AF-A0A2D9JJZ9-F1
#
_cell.length_a   1.000
_cell.length_b   1.000
_cell.length_c   1.000
_cell.angle_alpha   90.00
_cell.angle_beta   90.00
_cell.angle_gamma   90.00
#
_symmetry.space_group_name_H-M   'P 1'
#
loop_
_entity.id
_entity.type
_entity.pdbx_description
1 polymer ?
#
loop_
_entity_poly.entity_id
_entity_poly.type
_entity_poly.pdbx_seq_one_letter_code
_entity_poly.pdbx_strand_id
1 'polypeptide(L)' 'MFDRTAKPSLSHMPKEEAFIKLTNNAFNYHLLGKVAFDTLAQLVNDCETCAFTYSSTESALELLSKAPPTQRN' A
#
# COMPACT_ATOMS: atom_id res chain seq x y z
N MET A 1 -0.21 -8.89 2.06
CA MET A 1 -0.94 -9.79 2.96
C MET A 1 0.02 -10.80 3.55
N PHE A 2 -0.17 -11.15 4.82
CA PHE A 2 0.60 -12.23 5.43
C PHE A 2 0.08 -13.58 4.93
N ASP A 3 0.98 -14.44 4.46
CA ASP A 3 0.70 -15.82 4.09
C ASP A 3 1.90 -16.66 4.56
N ARG A 4 1.63 -17.63 5.46
CA ARG A 4 2.64 -18.46 6.15
C ARG A 4 3.54 -19.25 5.20
N THR A 5 3.12 -19.45 3.95
CA THR A 5 3.84 -20.24 2.96
C THR A 5 4.34 -19.41 1.78
N ALA A 6 3.99 -18.13 1.72
CA ALA A 6 4.32 -17.29 0.59
C ALA A 6 5.77 -16.81 0.62
N LYS A 7 6.40 -16.76 -0.56
CA LYS A 7 7.62 -15.99 -0.76
C LYS A 7 7.27 -14.50 -0.81
N PRO A 8 8.12 -13.60 -0.27
CA PRO A 8 7.92 -12.16 -0.40
C PRO A 8 7.74 -11.76 -1.87
N SER A 9 6.69 -11.01 -2.17
CA SER A 9 6.43 -10.53 -3.53
C SER A 9 5.69 -9.21 -3.54
N LEU A 10 6.03 -8.37 -4.52
CA LEU A 10 5.31 -7.15 -4.86
C LEU A 10 4.61 -7.37 -6.21
N SER A 11 3.33 -7.04 -6.25
CA SER A 11 2.53 -7.08 -7.48
C SER A 11 1.82 -5.74 -7.66
N HIS A 12 1.75 -5.25 -8.89
CA HIS A 12 1.02 -4.03 -9.18
C HIS A 12 -0.46 -4.20 -8.82
N MET A 13 -1.02 -3.20 -8.14
CA MET A 13 -2.43 -3.16 -7.78
C MET A 13 -3.08 -1.96 -8.48
N PRO A 14 -4.27 -2.11 -9.08
CA PRO A 14 -5.02 -0.97 -9.61
C PRO A 14 -5.27 0.10 -8.53
N LYS A 15 -5.21 1.37 -8.93
CA LYS A 15 -5.35 2.51 -8.01
C LYS A 15 -6.70 2.52 -7.30
N GLU A 16 -7.77 2.15 -8.02
CA GLU A 16 -9.13 2.08 -7.48
C GLU A 16 -9.22 1.04 -6.35
N GLU A 17 -8.60 -0.12 -6.54
CA GLU A 17 -8.56 -1.17 -5.52
C GLU A 17 -7.72 -0.74 -4.32
N ALA A 18 -6.57 -0.10 -4.57
CA ALA A 18 -5.71 0.42 -3.51
C ALA A 18 -6.42 1.50 -2.68
N PHE A 19 -7.17 2.40 -3.31
CA PHE A 19 -7.95 3.43 -2.64
C PHE A 19 -8.99 2.83 -1.68
N ILE A 20 -9.77 1.84 -2.13
CA ILE A 20 -10.76 1.16 -1.29
C ILE A 20 -10.09 0.45 -0.11
N LYS A 21 -9.00 -0.28 -0.36
CA LYS A 21 -8.27 -0.98 0.72
C LYS A 21 -7.69 -0.01 1.74
N LEU A 22 -7.12 1.11 1.30
CA LEU A 22 -6.56 2.11 2.20
C LEU A 22 -7.66 2.87 2.97
N THR A 23 -8.80 3.15 2.34
CA THR A 23 -9.95 3.80 3.00
C THR A 23 -10.43 2.97 4.19
N ASN A 24 -10.49 1.65 4.05
CA ASN A 24 -10.88 0.75 5.15
C ASN A 24 -9.88 0.75 6.33
N ASN A 25 -8.61 1.06 6.07
CA ASN A 25 -7.58 1.17 7.11
C ASN A 25 -7.50 2.58 7.71
N ALA A 26 -7.95 3.58 6.97
CA ALA A 26 -8.02 4.97 7.43
C ALA A 26 -9.31 5.17 8.23
N PHE A 27 -9.39 4.64 9.46
CA PHE A 27 -10.58 4.72 10.32
C PHE A 27 -11.07 6.15 10.65
N ASN A 28 -10.29 7.18 10.27
CA ASN A 28 -10.51 8.58 10.59
C ASN A 28 -11.34 9.37 9.57
N TYR A 29 -11.91 8.71 8.54
CA TYR A 29 -12.79 9.36 7.57
C TYR A 29 -14.00 10.03 8.21
N HIS A 30 -14.56 9.45 9.28
CA HIS A 30 -15.69 10.06 9.97
C HIS A 30 -15.32 11.40 10.65
N LEU A 31 -14.06 11.57 11.05
CA LEU A 31 -13.57 12.76 11.74
C LEU A 31 -13.11 13.86 10.77
N LEU A 32 -12.41 13.48 9.70
CA LEU A 32 -11.79 14.41 8.75
C LEU A 32 -12.59 14.56 7.44
N GLY A 33 -13.59 13.71 7.23
CA GLY A 33 -14.54 13.77 6.13
C GLY A 33 -13.87 13.90 4.76
N LYS A 34 -14.23 14.98 4.06
CA LYS A 34 -13.73 15.30 2.71
C LYS A 34 -12.21 15.47 2.66
N VAL A 35 -11.57 16.02 3.71
CA VAL A 35 -10.12 16.23 3.71
C VAL A 35 -9.37 14.91 3.68
N ALA A 36 -9.83 13.91 4.46
CA ALA A 36 -9.25 12.57 4.41
C ALA A 36 -9.46 11.91 3.04
N PHE A 37 -10.65 12.11 2.44
CA PHE A 37 -10.94 11.62 1.09
C PHE A 37 -9.98 12.17 0.05
N ASP A 38 -9.89 13.49 -0.06
CA ASP A 38 -9.06 14.16 -1.06
C ASP A 38 -7.58 13.81 -0.84
N THR A 39 -7.14 13.76 0.41
CA THR A 39 -5.76 13.42 0.76
C THR A 39 -5.41 11.99 0.34
N LEU A 40 -6.29 11.02 0.61
CA LEU A 40 -6.04 9.64 0.21
C LEU A 40 -6.11 9.48 -1.32
N ALA A 41 -7.03 10.19 -1.98
CA ALA A 41 -7.16 10.16 -3.43
C ALA A 41 -5.88 10.70 -4.10
N GLN A 42 -5.35 11.81 -3.57
CA GLN A 42 -4.08 12.38 -4.01
C GLN A 42 -2.92 11.40 -3.78
N LEU A 43 -2.82 10.80 -2.59
CA LEU A 43 -1.79 9.81 -2.27
C LEU A 43 -1.77 8.64 -3.26
N VAL A 44 -2.94 8.06 -3.54
CA VAL A 44 -3.08 6.95 -4.49
C VAL A 44 -2.76 7.38 -5.91
N ASN A 45 -3.04 8.63 -6.28
CA ASN A 45 -2.70 9.13 -7.62
C ASN A 45 -1.21 9.37 -7.81
N ASP A 46 -0.52 9.83 -6.77
CA ASP A 46 0.89 10.23 -6.87
C ASP A 46 1.88 9.07 -6.66
N CYS A 47 1.38 7.92 -6.21
CA CYS A 47 2.21 6.75 -5.91
C CYS A 47 1.91 5.56 -6.83
N GLU A 48 2.92 4.73 -7.07
CA GLU A 48 2.69 3.36 -7.54
C GLU A 48 2.02 2.54 -6.44
N THR A 49 0.93 1.87 -6.79
CA THR A 49 0.17 1.05 -5.86
C THR A 49 0.51 -0.43 -6.06
N CYS A 50 0.89 -1.10 -4.97
CA CYS A 50 1.28 -2.51 -5.02
C CYS A 50 0.67 -3.32 -3.86
N ALA A 51 0.38 -4.59 -4.13
CA ALA A 51 0.07 -5.57 -3.11
C ALA A 51 1.37 -6.28 -2.71
N PHE A 52 1.69 -6.23 -1.41
CA PHE A 52 2.89 -6.86 -0.87
C PHE A 52 2.53 -8.10 -0.06
N THR A 53 2.96 -9.30 -0.47
CA THR A 53 2.70 -10.56 0.24
C THR A 53 3.98 -11.09 0.87
N TYR A 54 3.91 -11.61 2.10
CA TYR A 54 5.09 -12.09 2.85
C TYR A 54 4.73 -13.15 3.90
N SER A 55 5.72 -13.95 4.33
CA SER A 55 5.58 -15.02 5.34
C SER A 55 6.32 -14.76 6.65
N SER A 56 7.28 -13.84 6.66
CA SER A 56 7.98 -13.39 7.87
C SER A 56 8.40 -11.93 7.76
N THR A 57 8.63 -11.28 8.90
CA THR A 57 9.10 -9.89 8.94
C THR A 57 10.50 -9.76 8.32
N GLU A 58 11.38 -10.73 8.54
CA GLU A 58 12.76 -10.71 8.04
C GLU A 58 12.79 -10.76 6.51
N SER A 59 12.05 -11.70 5.93
CA SER A 59 11.94 -11.87 4.47
C SER A 59 11.26 -10.66 3.81
N ALA A 60 10.33 -10.03 4.54
CA ALA A 60 9.70 -8.81 4.09
C ALA A 60 10.67 -7.63 4.00
N LEU A 61 11.47 -7.42 5.05
CA LEU A 61 12.47 -6.35 5.11
C LEU A 61 13.58 -6.54 4.07
N GLU A 62 14.01 -7.77 3.83
CA GLU A 62 15.02 -8.07 2.82
C GLU A 62 14.56 -7.67 1.41
N LEU A 63 13.30 -7.94 1.05
CA LEU A 63 12.76 -7.55 -0.25
C LEU A 63 12.60 -6.03 -0.35
N LEU A 64 12.02 -5.39 0.67
CA LEU A 64 11.76 -3.95 0.66
C LEU A 64 13.04 -3.11 0.65
N SER A 65 14.10 -3.56 1.31
CA SER A 65 15.40 -2.87 1.30
C SER A 65 16.11 -2.90 -0.06
N LYS A 66 15.78 -3.89 -0.91
CA LYS A 66 16.33 -4.04 -2.27
C LYS A 66 15.45 -3.37 -3.33
N ALA A 67 14.22 -3.02 -3.00
CA ALA A 67 13.35 -2.29 -3.91
C ALA A 67 13.95 -0.90 -4.17
N PRO A 68 14.01 -0.44 -5.43
CA PRO A 68 14.51 0.90 -5.73
C PRO A 68 13.66 1.95 -5.00
N PRO A 69 14.26 3.07 -4.54
CA PRO A 69 13.48 4.17 -4.00
C PRO A 69 12.48 4.60 -5.06
N THR A 70 11.19 4.53 -4.72
CA THR A 70 10.08 4.90 -5.59
C THR A 70 10.38 6.30 -6.15
N GLN A 71 10.58 6.42 -7.47
CA GLN A 71 10.82 7.71 -8.10
C GLN A 71 9.55 8.54 -7.93
N ARG A 72 9.61 9.57 -7.09
CA ARG A 72 8.63 10.65 -7.08
C ARG A 72 8.80 11.41 -8.40
N ASN A 73 7.82 11.30 -9.29
CA ASN A 73 7.67 12.25 -10.41
C ASN A 73 7.30 13.63 -9.88
#